data_AF-A0A246PSK2-F1
#
_entry.id   AF-A0A246PSK2-F1
#
_cell.length_a   1.000
_cell.length_b   1.000
_cell.length_c   1.000
_cell.angle_alpha   90.00
_cell.angle_beta   90.00
_cell.angle_gamma   90.00
#
_symmetry.space_group_name_H-M   'P 1'
#
loop_
_entity.id
_entity.type
_entity.pdbx_description
1 polymer ?
#
loop_
_entity_poly.entity_id
_entity_poly.type
_entity_poly.pdbx_seq_one_letter_code
_entity_poly.pdbx_strand_id
1 'polypeptide(L)'
;MGFLSAILRGILYVYVCLYILMYLAFMFVIDVVHMSVSVKSMFVVVMPFAILVVIQKFVLRTSVNHNTEKKQMLGVMIVGCILLIVCTAQLSMNTYTSKFNQDRWLHAEEKRVHMVDDLMQKYKLTGKSNEEITKLLGTPTETRNGEEGITTSYYLGNERGFISIDSEQLVLQFDRDGRVMEYKVHRG
;
A
#
# COMPACT_ATOMS: atom_id res chain seq x y z
N MET A 1 -3.65 -46.32 -6.89
CA MET A 1 -4.18 -45.09 -6.26
C MET A 1 -3.29 -44.56 -5.13
N GLY A 2 -2.73 -45.40 -4.24
CA GLY A 2 -1.92 -44.92 -3.11
C GLY A 2 -0.66 -44.11 -3.47
N PHE A 3 0.09 -44.51 -4.51
CA PHE A 3 1.30 -43.82 -4.96
C PHE A 3 1.04 -42.39 -5.46
N LEU A 4 0.00 -42.19 -6.29
CA LEU A 4 -0.42 -40.88 -6.78
C LEU A 4 -0.85 -39.96 -5.63
N SER A 5 -1.59 -40.50 -4.65
CA SER A 5 -2.03 -39.74 -3.47
C SER A 5 -0.85 -39.30 -2.58
N ALA A 6 0.22 -40.10 -2.49
CA ALA A 6 1.42 -39.74 -1.73
C ALA A 6 2.22 -38.62 -2.42
N ILE A 7 2.40 -38.70 -3.74
CA ILE A 7 3.06 -37.66 -4.53
C ILE A 7 2.32 -36.32 -4.40
N LEU A 8 1.00 -36.33 -4.55
CA LEU A 8 0.17 -35.13 -4.45
C LEU A 8 0.24 -34.46 -3.08
N ARG A 9 0.38 -35.24 -2.00
CA ARG A 9 0.60 -34.71 -0.65
C ARG A 9 1.96 -34.07 -0.49
N GLY A 10 3.01 -34.68 -1.04
CA GLY A 10 4.35 -34.07 -1.08
C GLY A 10 4.35 -32.74 -1.82
N ILE A 11 3.70 -32.67 -2.99
CA ILE A 11 3.52 -31.43 -3.75
C ILE A 11 2.76 -30.39 -2.94
N LEU A 12 1.65 -30.76 -2.30
CA LEU A 12 0.87 -29.84 -1.46
C LEU A 12 1.72 -29.30 -0.30
N TYR A 13 2.51 -30.15 0.37
CA TYR A 13 3.36 -29.72 1.48
C TYR A 13 4.40 -28.70 1.03
N VAL A 14 5.15 -28.99 -0.05
CA VAL A 14 6.13 -28.06 -0.62
C VAL A 14 5.46 -26.76 -1.04
N TYR A 15 4.30 -26.84 -1.69
CA TYR A 15 3.54 -25.66 -2.09
C TYR A 15 3.12 -24.82 -0.89
N VAL A 16 2.64 -25.43 0.21
CA VAL A 16 2.27 -24.70 1.44
C VAL A 16 3.47 -23.99 2.06
N CYS A 17 4.64 -24.63 2.10
CA CYS A 17 5.85 -23.98 2.58
C CYS A 17 6.22 -22.75 1.73
N LEU A 18 6.22 -22.90 0.40
CA LEU A 18 6.50 -21.79 -0.52
C LEU A 18 5.43 -20.70 -0.44
N TYR A 19 4.16 -21.08 -0.30
CA TYR A 19 3.03 -20.17 -0.13
C TYR A 19 3.24 -19.28 1.09
N ILE A 20 3.57 -19.86 2.25
CA ILE A 20 3.80 -19.08 3.47
C ILE A 20 4.95 -18.08 3.27
N LEU A 21 6.10 -18.53 2.77
CA LEU A 21 7.25 -17.66 2.50
C LEU A 21 6.91 -16.52 1.53
N MET A 22 6.16 -16.84 0.47
CA MET A 22 5.72 -15.85 -0.52
C MET A 22 4.74 -14.83 0.09
N TYR A 23 3.78 -15.23 0.92
CA TYR A 23 2.90 -14.26 1.60
C TYR A 23 3.63 -13.42 2.62
N LEU A 24 4.64 -13.97 3.33
CA LEU A 24 5.52 -13.16 4.17
C LEU A 24 6.25 -12.10 3.34
N ALA A 25 6.76 -12.47 2.16
CA ALA A 25 7.39 -11.53 1.24
C ALA A 25 6.39 -10.49 0.71
N PHE A 26 5.15 -10.87 0.39
CA PHE A 26 4.10 -9.93 0.00
C PHE A 26 3.81 -8.92 1.10
N MET A 27 3.63 -9.36 2.35
CA MET A 27 3.39 -8.46 3.48
C MET A 27 4.53 -7.46 3.65
N PHE A 28 5.78 -7.91 3.53
CA PHE A 28 6.95 -7.02 3.59
C PHE A 28 6.97 -6.00 2.43
N VAL A 29 6.74 -6.44 1.20
CA VAL A 29 6.74 -5.55 0.02
C VAL A 29 5.58 -4.55 0.07
N ILE A 30 4.38 -4.99 0.47
CA ILE A 30 3.21 -4.12 0.59
C ILE A 30 3.46 -3.01 1.60
N ASP A 31 4.11 -3.35 2.72
CA ASP A 31 4.46 -2.41 3.79
C ASP A 31 5.52 -1.40 3.31
N VAL A 32 6.68 -1.87 2.84
CA VAL A 32 7.81 -1.00 2.43
C VAL A 32 7.44 -0.08 1.27
N VAL A 33 6.70 -0.58 0.27
CA VAL A 33 6.35 0.19 -0.93
C VAL A 33 5.06 0.98 -0.74
N HIS A 34 4.37 0.84 0.39
CA HIS A 34 3.04 1.40 0.64
C HIS A 34 2.03 1.06 -0.47
N MET A 35 2.06 -0.19 -0.95
CA MET A 35 1.26 -0.61 -2.10
C MET A 35 -0.24 -0.50 -1.78
N SER A 36 -1.02 0.09 -2.68
CA SER A 36 -2.47 0.26 -2.54
C SER A 36 -3.27 -0.80 -3.30
N VAL A 37 -4.59 -0.83 -3.06
CA VAL A 37 -5.52 -1.71 -3.76
C VAL A 37 -5.58 -1.28 -5.22
N SER A 38 -5.25 -2.23 -6.10
CA SER A 38 -5.41 -2.11 -7.54
C SER A 38 -5.77 -3.48 -8.11
N VAL A 39 -6.27 -3.51 -9.34
CA VAL A 39 -6.55 -4.77 -10.04
C VAL A 39 -5.31 -5.67 -10.06
N LYS A 40 -4.13 -5.10 -10.31
CA LYS A 40 -2.85 -5.82 -10.34
C LYS A 40 -2.50 -6.43 -8.98
N SER A 41 -2.53 -5.65 -7.91
CA SER A 41 -2.18 -6.15 -6.56
C SER A 41 -3.19 -7.19 -6.06
N MET A 42 -4.48 -7.04 -6.38
CA MET A 42 -5.50 -8.05 -6.08
C MET A 42 -5.20 -9.38 -6.79
N PHE A 43 -4.87 -9.35 -8.08
CA PHE A 43 -4.52 -10.58 -8.81
C PHE A 43 -3.31 -11.28 -8.21
N VAL A 44 -2.24 -10.54 -7.92
CA VAL A 44 -1.01 -11.09 -7.33
C VAL A 44 -1.29 -11.77 -5.98
N VAL A 45 -2.11 -11.15 -5.13
CA VAL A 45 -2.39 -11.66 -3.78
C VAL A 45 -3.45 -12.77 -3.78
N VAL A 46 -4.42 -12.80 -4.70
CA VAL A 46 -5.50 -13.80 -4.71
C VAL A 46 -5.14 -15.06 -5.50
N MET A 47 -4.36 -14.93 -6.57
CA MET A 47 -4.04 -16.05 -7.47
C MET A 47 -3.39 -17.25 -6.76
N PRO A 48 -2.41 -17.09 -5.86
CA PRO A 48 -1.80 -18.24 -5.20
C PRO A 48 -2.74 -18.95 -4.23
N PHE A 49 -3.68 -18.21 -3.62
CA PHE A 49 -4.74 -18.81 -2.82
C PHE A 49 -5.72 -19.62 -3.68
N ALA A 50 -6.08 -19.12 -4.86
CA ALA A 50 -6.91 -19.89 -5.80
C ALA A 50 -6.21 -21.19 -6.23
N ILE A 51 -4.90 -21.14 -6.51
CA ILE A 51 -4.10 -22.34 -6.83
C ILE A 51 -4.07 -23.32 -5.64
N LEU A 52 -3.93 -22.84 -4.40
CA LEU A 52 -3.99 -23.68 -3.19
C LEU A 52 -5.30 -24.48 -3.14
N VAL A 53 -6.44 -23.82 -3.36
CA VAL A 53 -7.77 -24.46 -3.37
C VAL A 53 -7.87 -25.52 -4.46
N VAL A 54 -7.35 -25.25 -5.66
CA VAL A 54 -7.36 -26.21 -6.78
C VAL A 54 -6.53 -27.45 -6.44
N ILE A 55 -5.32 -27.27 -5.90
CA ILE A 55 -4.44 -28.38 -5.50
C ILE A 55 -5.11 -29.23 -4.43
N GLN A 56 -5.66 -28.61 -3.38
CA GLN A 56 -6.35 -29.33 -2.30
C GLN A 56 -7.55 -30.14 -2.82
N LYS A 57 -8.37 -29.56 -3.71
CA LYS A 57 -9.50 -30.26 -4.33
C LYS A 57 -9.03 -31.50 -5.10
N PHE A 58 -7.90 -31.40 -5.81
CA PHE A 58 -7.32 -32.53 -6.53
C PHE A 58 -6.80 -33.63 -5.60
N VAL A 59 -6.14 -33.24 -4.50
CA VAL A 59 -5.67 -34.18 -3.47
C VAL A 59 -6.86 -34.91 -2.81
N LEU A 60 -7.94 -34.21 -2.45
CA LEU A 60 -9.14 -34.84 -1.85
C LEU A 60 -9.79 -35.85 -2.79
N ARG A 61 -9.88 -35.53 -4.08
CA ARG A 61 -10.49 -36.40 -5.08
C ARG A 61 -9.77 -37.74 -5.22
N THR A 62 -8.45 -37.76 -4.97
CA THR A 62 -7.61 -38.96 -5.08
C THR A 62 -7.33 -39.63 -3.74
N SER A 63 -7.87 -39.08 -2.65
CA SER A 63 -7.60 -39.54 -1.29
C SER A 63 -8.36 -40.83 -0.96
N VAL A 64 -7.61 -41.80 -0.41
CA VAL A 64 -8.17 -43.04 0.15
C VAL A 64 -8.73 -42.81 1.57
N ASN A 65 -8.18 -41.85 2.32
CA ASN A 65 -8.61 -41.51 3.69
C ASN A 65 -9.21 -40.10 3.74
N HIS A 66 -10.39 -39.97 3.11
CA HIS A 66 -11.02 -38.68 2.84
C HIS A 66 -11.27 -37.80 4.09
N ASN A 67 -11.69 -38.41 5.21
CA ASN A 67 -12.07 -37.65 6.42
C ASN A 67 -10.85 -37.02 7.13
N THR A 68 -9.73 -37.73 7.21
CA THR A 68 -8.50 -37.21 7.84
C THR A 68 -7.89 -36.10 7.00
N GLU A 69 -7.76 -36.31 5.69
CA GLU A 69 -7.22 -35.30 4.75
C GLU A 69 -8.06 -34.03 4.75
N LYS A 70 -9.39 -34.14 4.76
CA LYS A 70 -10.30 -32.99 4.83
C LYS A 70 -10.05 -32.13 6.07
N LYS A 71 -9.81 -32.74 7.25
CA LYS A 71 -9.49 -32.00 8.48
C LYS A 71 -8.16 -31.26 8.38
N GLN A 72 -7.12 -31.90 7.84
CA GLN A 72 -5.82 -31.27 7.64
C GLN A 72 -5.91 -30.11 6.64
N MET A 73 -6.62 -30.28 5.54
CA MET A 73 -6.82 -29.23 4.54
C MET A 73 -7.62 -28.05 5.07
N LEU A 74 -8.58 -28.27 5.98
CA LEU A 74 -9.26 -27.18 6.67
C LEU A 74 -8.26 -26.30 7.43
N GLY A 75 -7.31 -26.91 8.16
CA GLY A 75 -6.25 -26.17 8.85
C GLY A 75 -5.39 -25.34 7.90
N VAL A 76 -4.96 -25.94 6.78
CA VAL A 76 -4.20 -25.23 5.74
C VAL A 76 -5.02 -24.09 5.12
N MET A 77 -6.32 -24.30 4.88
CA MET A 77 -7.22 -23.27 4.38
C MET A 77 -7.38 -22.11 5.36
N ILE A 78 -7.49 -22.38 6.66
CA ILE A 78 -7.59 -21.34 7.69
C ILE A 78 -6.31 -20.48 7.67
N VAL A 79 -5.13 -21.10 7.66
CA VAL A 79 -3.85 -20.36 7.59
C VAL A 79 -3.75 -19.57 6.28
N GLY A 80 -4.12 -20.17 5.15
CA GLY A 80 -4.14 -19.51 3.84
C GLY A 80 -5.05 -18.29 3.81
N CYS A 81 -6.27 -18.42 4.36
CA CYS A 81 -7.24 -17.33 4.49
C CYS A 81 -6.71 -16.22 5.39
N ILE A 82 -6.10 -16.54 6.53
CA ILE A 82 -5.52 -15.54 7.43
C ILE A 82 -4.47 -14.70 6.69
N LEU A 83 -3.52 -15.34 6.02
CA LEU A 83 -2.46 -14.64 5.26
C LEU A 83 -3.03 -13.76 4.14
N LEU A 84 -4.05 -14.27 3.43
CA LEU A 84 -4.77 -13.51 2.42
C LEU A 84 -5.47 -12.28 3.02
N ILE A 85 -6.19 -12.46 4.12
CA ILE A 85 -6.89 -11.38 4.82
C ILE A 85 -5.90 -10.31 5.27
N VAL A 86 -4.76 -10.69 5.87
CA VAL A 86 -3.73 -9.73 6.31
C VAL A 86 -3.21 -8.90 5.14
N CYS A 87 -2.84 -9.52 4.02
CA CYS A 87 -2.39 -8.79 2.83
C CYS A 87 -3.48 -7.84 2.30
N THR A 88 -4.73 -8.30 2.22
CA THR A 88 -5.84 -7.43 1.77
C THR A 88 -6.10 -6.27 2.73
N ALA A 89 -5.95 -6.50 4.04
CA ALA A 89 -6.09 -5.46 5.05
C ALA A 89 -4.99 -4.41 4.95
N GLN A 90 -3.72 -4.81 4.75
CA GLN A 90 -2.61 -3.89 4.51
C GLN A 90 -2.84 -3.05 3.24
N LEU A 91 -3.17 -3.67 2.11
CA LEU A 91 -3.48 -2.96 0.86
C LEU A 91 -4.62 -1.94 1.07
N SER A 92 -5.68 -2.35 1.77
CA SER A 92 -6.83 -1.49 2.06
C SER A 92 -6.46 -0.33 2.96
N MET A 93 -5.65 -0.59 4.00
CA MET A 93 -5.16 0.44 4.91
C MET A 93 -4.27 1.45 4.17
N ASN A 94 -3.38 0.98 3.31
CA ASN A 94 -2.54 1.85 2.47
C ASN A 94 -3.37 2.70 1.52
N THR A 95 -4.44 2.14 0.96
CA THR A 95 -5.39 2.89 0.12
C THR A 95 -6.09 3.99 0.91
N TYR A 96 -6.55 3.67 2.12
CA TYR A 96 -7.20 4.62 3.01
C TYR A 96 -6.25 5.76 3.43
N THR A 97 -5.01 5.43 3.81
CA THR A 97 -4.00 6.42 4.23
C THR A 97 -3.45 7.23 3.07
N SER A 98 -3.54 6.74 1.83
CA SER A 98 -3.17 7.51 0.64
C SER A 98 -4.23 8.53 0.20
N LYS A 99 -5.47 8.44 0.73
CA LYS A 99 -6.51 9.41 0.43
C LYS A 99 -6.29 10.69 1.23
N PHE A 100 -6.37 11.84 0.57
CA PHE A 100 -6.22 13.12 1.23
C PHE A 100 -7.36 13.31 2.23
N ASN A 101 -6.97 13.58 3.46
CA ASN A 101 -7.86 13.94 4.55
C ASN A 101 -7.19 15.07 5.33
N GLN A 102 -7.88 16.20 5.43
CA GLN A 102 -7.33 17.40 6.03
C GLN A 102 -6.94 17.20 7.50
N ASP A 103 -7.77 16.50 8.28
CA ASP A 103 -7.48 16.24 9.69
C ASP A 103 -6.18 15.43 9.87
N ARG A 104 -6.04 14.33 9.11
CA ARG A 104 -4.79 13.56 9.12
C ARG A 104 -3.60 14.34 8.59
N TRP A 105 -3.80 15.16 7.55
CA TRP A 105 -2.75 16.02 7.02
C TRP A 105 -2.22 16.97 8.09
N LEU A 106 -3.11 17.57 8.90
CA LEU A 106 -2.72 18.52 9.93
C LEU A 106 -2.04 17.85 11.13
N HIS A 107 -2.39 16.60 11.46
CA HIS A 107 -1.92 15.93 12.69
C HIS A 107 -0.85 14.84 12.48
N ALA A 108 -0.55 14.44 11.25
CA ALA A 108 0.44 13.40 10.93
C ALA A 108 1.33 13.84 9.76
N GLU A 109 2.25 14.78 10.04
CA GLU A 109 3.10 15.40 9.03
C GLU A 109 3.96 14.38 8.28
N GLU A 110 4.45 13.35 8.98
CA GLU A 110 5.28 12.28 8.46
C GLU A 110 4.56 11.33 7.49
N LYS A 111 3.22 11.41 7.42
CA LYS A 111 2.38 10.57 6.55
C LYS A 111 1.80 11.33 5.37
N ARG A 112 2.04 12.64 5.26
CA ARG A 112 1.54 13.49 4.17
C ARG A 112 2.01 13.03 2.80
N VAL A 113 3.17 12.37 2.73
CA VAL A 113 3.77 11.83 1.50
C VAL A 113 2.87 10.82 0.79
N HIS A 114 2.05 10.08 1.52
CA HIS A 114 1.08 9.16 0.93
C HIS A 114 -0.19 9.87 0.44
N MET A 115 -0.51 11.05 0.99
CA MET A 115 -1.72 11.81 0.68
C MET A 115 -1.53 12.88 -0.41
N VAL A 116 -0.30 13.33 -0.65
CA VAL A 116 0.01 14.49 -1.51
C VAL A 116 -0.49 14.30 -2.94
N ASP A 117 -0.42 13.08 -3.48
CA ASP A 117 -0.87 12.83 -4.85
C ASP A 117 -2.39 12.96 -4.98
N ASP A 118 -3.16 12.42 -4.02
CA ASP A 118 -4.62 12.54 -4.00
C ASP A 118 -5.05 13.99 -3.73
N LEU A 119 -4.29 14.74 -2.91
CA LEU A 119 -4.46 16.18 -2.72
C LEU A 119 -4.34 16.94 -4.04
N MET A 120 -3.23 16.75 -4.76
CA MET A 120 -2.95 17.44 -6.02
C MET A 120 -3.94 17.04 -7.13
N GLN A 121 -4.44 15.80 -7.09
CA GLN A 121 -5.46 15.34 -8.02
C GLN A 121 -6.84 15.95 -7.72
N LYS A 122 -7.22 16.06 -6.45
CA LYS A 122 -8.55 16.51 -6.02
C LYS A 122 -8.68 18.04 -5.98
N TYR A 123 -7.59 18.74 -5.70
CA TYR A 123 -7.57 20.19 -5.54
C TYR A 123 -6.62 20.84 -6.55
N LYS A 124 -7.16 21.75 -7.36
CA LYS A 124 -6.34 22.68 -8.14
C LYS A 124 -5.79 23.74 -7.19
N LEU A 125 -4.49 23.67 -6.88
CA LEU A 125 -3.84 24.62 -5.97
C LEU A 125 -3.49 25.94 -6.66
N THR A 126 -3.18 25.92 -7.96
CA THR A 126 -2.89 27.11 -8.75
C THR A 126 -4.02 28.15 -8.68
N GLY A 127 -3.65 29.40 -8.42
CA GLY A 127 -4.55 30.56 -8.31
C GLY A 127 -5.13 30.80 -6.91
N LYS A 128 -4.97 29.85 -5.98
CA LYS A 128 -5.41 30.00 -4.58
C LYS A 128 -4.57 31.01 -3.84
N SER A 129 -5.20 31.79 -2.95
CA SER A 129 -4.47 32.68 -2.06
C SER A 129 -3.73 31.92 -0.95
N ASN A 130 -2.76 32.57 -0.31
CA ASN A 130 -2.07 32.01 0.85
C ASN A 130 -3.03 31.64 1.99
N GLU A 131 -4.10 32.42 2.22
CA GLU A 131 -5.12 32.12 3.24
C GLU A 131 -5.92 30.86 2.87
N GLU A 132 -6.28 30.69 1.60
CA GLU A 132 -6.96 29.47 1.14
C GLU A 132 -6.08 28.24 1.29
N ILE A 133 -4.79 28.35 0.97
CA ILE A 133 -3.82 27.27 1.13
C ILE A 133 -3.63 26.95 2.62
N THR A 134 -3.42 27.95 3.47
CA THR A 134 -3.25 27.78 4.91
C THR A 134 -4.50 27.18 5.55
N LYS A 135 -5.69 27.56 5.09
CA LYS A 135 -6.95 26.97 5.53
C LYS A 135 -7.07 25.49 5.15
N LEU A 136 -6.48 25.07 4.04
CA LEU A 136 -6.55 23.69 3.56
C LEU A 136 -5.44 22.80 4.14
N LEU A 137 -4.21 23.31 4.18
CA LEU A 137 -2.99 22.53 4.48
C LEU A 137 -2.39 22.86 5.84
N GLY A 138 -2.90 23.89 6.53
CA GLY A 138 -2.30 24.42 7.75
C GLY A 138 -1.11 25.31 7.46
N THR A 139 -0.39 25.66 8.53
CA THR A 139 0.83 26.47 8.46
C THR A 139 1.93 25.71 7.70
N PRO A 140 2.63 26.34 6.75
CA PRO A 140 3.77 25.72 6.08
C PRO A 140 4.91 25.42 7.05
N THR A 141 5.71 24.42 6.73
CA THR A 141 6.92 24.06 7.48
C THR A 141 7.98 25.13 7.34
N GLU A 142 8.20 25.62 6.11
CA GLU A 142 9.11 26.74 5.86
C GLU A 142 8.48 27.74 4.88
N THR A 143 8.85 29.01 5.04
CA THR A 143 8.51 30.10 4.12
C THR A 143 9.79 30.86 3.79
N ARG A 144 10.08 31.03 2.49
CA ARG A 144 11.25 31.74 1.98
C ARG A 144 10.82 32.85 1.04
N ASN A 145 11.41 34.02 1.22
CA ASN A 145 11.22 35.17 0.32
C ASN A 145 12.34 35.17 -0.72
N GLY A 146 12.00 35.10 -2.00
CA GLY A 146 12.93 35.14 -3.12
C GLY A 146 12.62 36.27 -4.10
N GLU A 147 13.46 36.41 -5.12
CA GLU A 147 13.29 37.46 -6.17
C GLU A 147 12.00 37.28 -6.99
N GLU A 148 11.58 36.03 -7.19
CA GLU A 148 10.37 35.67 -7.95
C GLU A 148 9.08 35.70 -7.13
N GLY A 149 9.16 35.87 -5.80
CA GLY A 149 8.00 35.86 -4.90
C GLY A 149 8.23 35.07 -3.61
N ILE A 150 7.14 34.69 -2.96
CA ILE A 150 7.15 33.89 -1.73
C ILE A 150 7.09 32.42 -2.10
N THR A 151 7.97 31.60 -1.53
CA THR A 151 7.91 30.14 -1.63
C THR A 151 7.59 29.56 -0.28
N THR A 152 6.60 28.68 -0.20
CA THR A 152 6.32 27.91 1.02
C THR A 152 6.54 26.42 0.77
N SER A 153 7.00 25.71 1.79
CA SER A 153 7.15 24.26 1.73
C SER A 153 6.44 23.58 2.89
N TYR A 154 5.88 22.40 2.60
CA TYR A 154 5.27 21.51 3.57
C TYR A 154 6.06 20.21 3.59
N TYR A 155 6.63 19.87 4.75
CA TYR A 155 7.23 18.56 4.97
C TYR A 155 6.19 17.47 4.76
N LEU A 156 6.54 16.45 3.97
CA LEU A 156 5.64 15.35 3.63
C LEU A 156 5.95 14.06 4.41
N GLY A 157 7.16 13.92 4.95
CA GLY A 157 7.66 12.65 5.46
C GLY A 157 8.83 12.13 4.63
N ASN A 158 9.25 10.91 4.96
CA ASN A 158 10.35 10.25 4.26
C ASN A 158 9.95 9.89 2.82
N GLU A 159 10.93 9.85 1.93
CA GLU A 159 10.77 9.49 0.53
C GLU A 159 10.07 8.15 0.36
N ARG A 160 9.17 8.06 -0.63
CA ARG A 160 8.54 6.79 -1.00
C ARG A 160 9.51 5.91 -1.78
N GLY A 161 9.72 4.68 -1.32
CA GLY A 161 10.56 3.71 -2.01
C GLY A 161 11.03 2.58 -1.10
N PHE A 162 11.92 1.74 -1.63
CA PHE A 162 12.55 0.67 -0.83
C PHE A 162 13.59 1.18 0.17
N ILE A 163 14.18 2.34 -0.12
CA ILE A 163 15.18 3.00 0.71
C ILE A 163 14.72 4.46 0.82
N SER A 164 14.40 4.88 2.05
CA SER A 164 13.84 6.20 2.35
C SER A 164 14.82 6.97 3.23
N ILE A 165 15.86 7.53 2.62
CA ILE A 165 16.91 8.28 3.33
C ILE A 165 16.56 9.76 3.40
N ASP A 166 16.00 10.29 2.30
CA ASP A 166 15.67 11.69 2.17
C ASP A 166 14.20 11.96 2.49
N SER A 167 13.85 13.25 2.60
CA SER A 167 12.47 13.68 2.84
C SER A 167 11.84 14.27 1.60
N GLU A 168 10.53 14.11 1.46
CA GLU A 168 9.75 14.78 0.43
C GLU A 168 9.11 16.06 1.00
N GLN A 169 9.01 17.08 0.16
CA GLN A 169 8.36 18.35 0.48
C GLN A 169 7.41 18.77 -0.65
N LEU A 170 6.22 19.26 -0.29
CA LEU A 170 5.36 19.97 -1.24
C LEU A 170 5.77 21.44 -1.23
N VAL A 171 6.29 21.92 -2.36
CA VAL A 171 6.73 23.30 -2.53
C VAL A 171 5.68 24.05 -3.34
N LEU A 172 5.25 25.21 -2.85
CA LEU A 172 4.35 26.13 -3.54
C LEU A 172 5.05 27.47 -3.77
N GLN A 173 4.98 27.98 -5.00
CA GLN A 173 5.48 29.30 -5.36
C GLN A 173 4.31 30.25 -5.56
N PHE A 174 4.36 31.40 -4.92
CA PHE A 174 3.34 32.44 -4.99
C PHE A 174 3.82 33.62 -5.83
N ASP A 175 2.91 34.23 -6.59
CA ASP A 175 3.15 35.50 -7.26
C ASP A 175 3.16 36.68 -6.26
N ARG A 176 3.37 37.89 -6.79
CA ARG A 176 3.37 39.14 -6.03
C ARG A 176 1.99 39.49 -5.45
N ASP A 177 0.91 38.92 -6.00
CA ASP A 177 -0.46 39.12 -5.52
C ASP A 177 -0.84 38.06 -4.46
N GLY A 178 0.10 37.21 -4.05
CA GLY A 178 -0.09 36.20 -3.00
C GLY A 178 -0.89 34.99 -3.46
N ARG A 179 -0.88 34.67 -4.77
CA ARG A 179 -1.57 33.51 -5.36
C ARG A 179 -0.59 32.45 -5.84
N VAL A 180 -0.96 31.18 -5.70
CA VAL A 180 -0.12 30.06 -6.15
C VAL A 180 0.04 30.08 -7.67
N MET A 181 1.27 30.19 -8.13
CA MET A 181 1.67 30.09 -9.54
C MET A 181 1.97 28.64 -9.92
N GLU A 182 2.86 28.01 -9.16
CA GLU A 182 3.23 26.61 -9.34
C GLU A 182 3.28 25.84 -8.02
N TYR A 183 3.19 24.52 -8.12
CA TYR A 183 3.44 23.63 -7.01
C TYR A 183 4.04 22.32 -7.51
N LYS A 184 4.95 21.74 -6.72
CA LYS A 184 5.60 20.46 -7.03
C LYS A 184 6.03 19.72 -5.77
N VAL A 185 6.17 18.41 -5.90
CA VAL A 185 6.83 17.59 -4.88
C VAL A 185 8.33 17.58 -5.18
N HIS A 186 9.14 17.92 -4.18
CA HIS A 186 10.59 17.94 -4.25
C HIS A 186 11.16 16.94 -3.24
N ARG A 187 12.23 16.24 -3.65
CA ARG A 187 13.02 15.36 -2.76
C ARG A 187 14.22 16.16 -2.29
N GLY A 188 14.37 16.24 -0.96
CA GLY A 188 15.47 16.94 -0.30
C GLY A 188 16.77 16.17 -0.32
#